data_AF-E3NTZ5-F1
#
_entry.id   AF-E3NTZ5-F1
#
_cell.length_a   1.000
_cell.length_b   1.000
_cell.length_c   1.000
_cell.angle_alpha   90.00
_cell.angle_beta   90.00
_cell.angle_gamma   90.00
#
_symmetry.space_group_name_H-M   'P 1'
#
loop_
_entity.id
_entity.type
_entity.pdbx_description
1 polymer ?
#
loop_
_entity_poly.entity_id
_entity_poly.type
_entity_poly.pdbx_seq_one_letter_code
_entity_poly.pdbx_strand_id
1 'polypeptide(L)'
;MYRMFQAQYQDDTVSCRKKCDRRIKTATSSAPKIAKYHETSEIALCLLRCRKDMFGDHQTVRKMSTYHDLEERKPYQYMHICYYHQGELAMAVQSAYTFLVANPDDKDIIQSLNWYMDRDGYSDEMLIDMERKDHEAKFMNGAEAYDEQDWGRCVHEFETSLEKSLIQDEKCRILCQDKIDWSVVDGNPELEILLASMRSSVIRCDHNCLYKLSNINGHYVGNLLAAHFEYLHYCHFKCKFLRTRDGHEVSVEI
;
A
#
# COMPACT_ATOMS: atom_id res chain seq x y z
N MET A 1 5.82 -17.83 0.85
CA MET A 1 6.17 -17.84 -0.58
C MET A 1 5.36 -16.82 -1.39
N TYR A 2 4.02 -16.82 -1.30
CA TYR A 2 3.12 -15.88 -1.98
C TYR A 2 3.44 -14.38 -1.72
N ARG A 3 3.44 -13.95 -0.45
CA ARG A 3 3.75 -12.55 -0.05
C ARG A 3 5.06 -12.04 -0.67
N MET A 4 6.12 -12.85 -0.58
CA MET A 4 7.44 -12.48 -1.08
C MET A 4 7.43 -12.27 -2.60
N PHE A 5 6.74 -13.13 -3.34
CA PHE A 5 6.63 -13.01 -4.79
C PHE A 5 5.85 -11.76 -5.21
N GLN A 6 4.71 -11.48 -4.57
CA GLN A 6 3.92 -10.29 -4.86
C GLN A 6 4.68 -9.00 -4.54
N ALA A 7 5.34 -8.94 -3.37
CA ALA A 7 6.15 -7.79 -2.98
C ALA A 7 7.31 -7.55 -3.97
N GLN A 8 8.04 -8.61 -4.32
CA GLN A 8 9.14 -8.55 -5.27
C GLN A 8 8.68 -8.05 -6.65
N TYR A 9 7.58 -8.60 -7.17
CA TYR A 9 7.03 -8.17 -8.45
C TYR A 9 6.66 -6.67 -8.47
N GLN A 10 6.06 -6.18 -7.38
CA GLN A 10 5.73 -4.76 -7.25
C GLN A 10 6.99 -3.89 -7.17
N ASP A 11 7.99 -4.31 -6.39
CA ASP A 11 9.24 -3.57 -6.24
C ASP A 11 10.03 -3.49 -7.55
N ASP A 12 10.09 -4.58 -8.30
CA ASP A 12 10.74 -4.63 -9.62
C ASP A 12 10.02 -3.74 -10.63
N THR A 13 8.69 -3.76 -10.63
CA THR A 13 7.86 -2.89 -11.48
C THR A 13 8.14 -1.41 -11.19
N VAL A 14 8.16 -1.04 -9.91
CA VAL A 14 8.42 0.33 -9.46
C VAL A 14 9.85 0.75 -9.78
N SER A 15 10.81 -0.14 -9.55
CA SER A 15 12.23 0.08 -9.86
C SER A 15 12.45 0.37 -11.34
N CYS A 16 11.83 -0.42 -12.23
CA CYS A 16 11.88 -0.19 -13.66
C CYS A 16 11.33 1.17 -14.06
N ARG A 17 10.17 1.57 -13.53
CA ARG A 17 9.57 2.89 -13.82
C ARG A 17 10.46 4.03 -13.34
N LYS A 18 10.86 4.03 -12.07
CA LYS A 18 11.78 5.05 -11.52
C LYS A 18 13.08 5.16 -12.30
N LYS A 19 13.65 4.03 -12.76
CA LYS A 19 14.87 4.01 -13.57
C LYS A 19 14.65 4.64 -14.95
N CYS A 20 13.54 4.34 -15.61
CA CYS A 20 13.24 4.87 -16.94
C CYS A 20 12.90 6.37 -16.90
N ASP A 21 12.11 6.80 -15.92
CA ASP A 21 11.74 8.21 -15.73
C ASP A 21 12.97 9.09 -15.48
N ARG A 22 13.99 8.57 -14.76
CA ARG A 22 15.26 9.28 -14.53
C ARG A 22 16.16 9.36 -15.76
N ARG A 23 16.08 8.39 -16.67
CA ARG A 23 16.97 8.30 -17.84
C ARG A 23 16.52 9.17 -19.00
N ILE A 24 15.21 9.39 -19.11
CA ILE A 24 14.61 9.98 -20.31
C ILE A 24 14.26 11.43 -20.02
N LYS A 25 14.70 12.33 -20.91
CA LYS A 25 14.42 13.75 -20.77
C LYS A 25 12.97 14.04 -21.15
N THR A 26 12.22 14.64 -20.24
CA THR A 26 10.85 15.08 -20.47
C THR A 26 10.83 16.19 -21.53
N ALA A 27 9.99 16.07 -22.56
CA ALA A 27 9.83 17.12 -23.54
C ALA A 27 9.16 18.33 -22.89
N THR A 28 9.57 19.54 -23.27
CA THR A 28 8.97 20.77 -22.73
C THR A 28 7.49 20.88 -23.16
N SER A 29 6.70 21.63 -22.39
CA SER A 29 5.29 21.89 -22.73
C SER A 29 5.13 22.49 -24.14
N SER A 30 6.09 23.33 -24.54
CA SER A 30 6.21 23.98 -25.85
C SER A 30 6.80 23.11 -26.97
N ALA A 31 7.26 21.89 -26.67
CA ALA A 31 7.87 21.03 -27.66
C ALA A 31 6.87 20.58 -28.74
N PRO A 32 7.32 20.42 -30.01
CA PRO A 32 6.49 19.86 -31.08
C PRO A 32 5.91 18.50 -30.71
N LYS A 33 4.72 18.16 -31.24
CA LYS A 33 4.07 16.87 -30.98
C LYS A 33 4.99 15.66 -31.22
N ILE A 34 5.81 15.71 -32.27
CA ILE A 34 6.75 14.63 -32.60
C ILE A 34 7.80 14.39 -31.51
N ALA A 35 8.23 15.43 -30.78
CA ALA A 35 9.17 15.29 -29.67
C ALA A 35 8.52 14.59 -28.47
N LYS A 36 7.23 14.86 -28.20
CA LYS A 36 6.45 14.17 -27.15
C LYS A 36 6.20 12.70 -27.50
N TYR A 37 5.97 12.38 -28.78
CA TYR A 37 5.87 11.00 -29.24
C TYR A 37 7.22 10.27 -29.16
N HIS A 38 8.32 10.94 -29.50
CA HIS A 38 9.67 10.39 -29.33
C HIS A 38 9.96 10.07 -27.86
N GLU A 39 9.69 11.01 -26.94
CA GLU A 39 9.79 10.77 -25.50
C GLU A 39 8.98 9.55 -25.04
N THR A 40 7.69 9.47 -25.43
CA THR A 40 6.82 8.34 -25.09
C THR A 40 7.39 7.02 -25.62
N SER A 41 7.97 7.04 -26.81
CA SER A 41 8.57 5.86 -27.45
C SER A 41 9.84 5.40 -26.71
N GLU A 42 10.69 6.33 -26.31
CA GLU A 42 11.88 6.04 -25.49
C GLU A 42 11.48 5.42 -24.13
N ILE A 43 10.42 5.95 -23.49
CA ILE A 43 9.91 5.42 -22.22
C ILE A 43 9.41 4.00 -22.41
N ALA A 44 8.60 3.76 -23.45
CA ALA A 44 8.10 2.43 -23.78
C ALA A 44 9.23 1.43 -24.03
N LEU A 45 10.26 1.80 -24.81
CA LEU A 45 11.42 0.95 -25.07
C LEU A 45 12.21 0.63 -23.80
N CYS A 46 12.41 1.62 -22.93
CA CYS A 46 13.09 1.42 -21.65
C CYS A 46 12.32 0.43 -20.75
N LEU A 47 11.00 0.61 -20.62
CA LEU A 47 10.16 -0.26 -19.80
C LEU A 47 10.11 -1.69 -20.35
N LEU A 48 9.99 -1.85 -21.67
CA LEU A 48 9.99 -3.18 -22.32
C LEU A 48 11.30 -3.93 -22.05
N ARG A 49 12.45 -3.26 -22.18
CA ARG A 49 13.77 -3.85 -21.88
C ARG A 49 13.89 -4.21 -20.41
N CYS A 50 13.57 -3.26 -19.52
CA CYS A 50 13.69 -3.47 -18.08
C CYS A 50 12.82 -4.64 -17.61
N ARG A 51 11.58 -4.74 -18.08
CA ARG A 51 10.68 -5.86 -17.73
C ARG A 51 11.18 -7.19 -18.25
N LYS A 52 11.71 -7.22 -19.48
CA LYS A 52 12.30 -8.43 -20.05
C LYS A 52 13.52 -8.89 -19.24
N ASP A 53 14.35 -7.96 -18.79
CA ASP A 53 15.52 -8.28 -17.96
C ASP A 53 15.11 -8.84 -16.58
N MET A 54 14.01 -8.33 -15.99
CA MET A 54 13.54 -8.74 -14.66
C MET A 54 12.69 -10.02 -14.67
N PHE A 55 11.78 -10.15 -15.64
CA PHE A 55 10.76 -11.21 -15.67
C PHE A 55 10.96 -12.24 -16.79
N GLY A 56 11.98 -12.05 -17.65
CA GLY A 56 12.19 -12.88 -18.83
C GLY A 56 11.03 -12.77 -19.82
N ASP A 57 10.61 -13.90 -20.37
CA ASP A 57 9.45 -13.99 -21.27
C ASP A 57 8.10 -14.12 -20.54
N HIS A 58 8.12 -14.19 -19.19
CA HIS A 58 6.89 -14.19 -18.40
C HIS A 58 6.29 -12.78 -18.40
N GLN A 59 5.19 -12.62 -19.13
CA GLN A 59 4.46 -11.37 -19.14
C GLN A 59 3.73 -11.13 -17.83
N THR A 60 3.55 -9.85 -17.54
CA THR A 60 2.80 -9.28 -16.41
C THR A 60 1.42 -9.92 -16.26
N VAL A 61 0.84 -9.79 -15.06
CA VAL A 61 -0.56 -10.19 -14.77
C VAL A 61 -1.49 -9.58 -15.83
N ARG A 62 -1.94 -10.41 -16.78
CA ARG A 62 -2.75 -9.94 -17.93
C ARG A 62 -4.21 -9.63 -17.55
N LYS A 63 -4.70 -10.25 -16.48
CA LYS A 63 -6.09 -10.11 -16.04
C LYS A 63 -6.20 -9.17 -14.85
N MET A 64 -6.98 -8.11 -15.01
CA MET A 64 -7.25 -7.17 -13.92
C MET A 64 -7.93 -7.87 -12.73
N SER A 65 -8.75 -8.89 -12.98
CA SER A 65 -9.40 -9.68 -11.93
C SER A 65 -8.39 -10.31 -10.98
N THR A 66 -7.27 -10.84 -11.49
CA THR A 66 -6.21 -11.40 -10.66
C THR A 66 -5.61 -10.32 -9.77
N TYR A 67 -5.39 -9.12 -10.30
CA TYR A 67 -4.89 -8.01 -9.50
C TYR A 67 -5.87 -7.63 -8.37
N HIS A 68 -7.17 -7.61 -8.65
CA HIS A 68 -8.20 -7.40 -7.63
C HIS A 68 -8.20 -8.49 -6.57
N ASP A 69 -8.12 -9.76 -6.97
CA ASP A 69 -8.07 -10.89 -6.02
C ASP A 69 -6.85 -10.80 -5.08
N LEU A 70 -5.71 -10.31 -5.58
CA LEU A 70 -4.50 -10.07 -4.78
C LEU A 70 -4.68 -8.86 -3.84
N GLU A 71 -5.31 -7.76 -4.28
CA GLU A 71 -5.60 -6.60 -3.41
C GLU A 71 -6.62 -6.94 -2.31
N GLU A 72 -7.61 -7.76 -2.62
CA GLU A 72 -8.61 -8.27 -1.67
C GLU A 72 -8.07 -9.42 -0.82
N ARG A 73 -6.79 -9.79 -0.98
CA ARG A 73 -6.11 -10.85 -0.21
C ARG A 73 -6.80 -12.21 -0.30
N LYS A 74 -7.56 -12.49 -1.36
CA LYS A 74 -8.31 -13.74 -1.54
C LYS A 74 -7.46 -15.01 -1.40
N PRO A 75 -6.17 -15.06 -1.79
CA PRO A 75 -5.35 -16.24 -1.55
C PRO A 75 -5.31 -16.67 -0.08
N TYR A 76 -5.37 -15.72 0.86
CA TYR A 76 -5.40 -16.02 2.30
C TYR A 76 -6.69 -16.71 2.75
N GLN A 77 -7.82 -16.44 2.08
CA GLN A 77 -9.09 -17.14 2.27
C GLN A 77 -8.95 -18.65 2.03
N TYR A 78 -8.14 -19.05 1.03
CA TYR A 78 -7.88 -20.48 0.79
C TYR A 78 -6.80 -21.02 1.72
N MET A 79 -5.75 -20.23 1.99
CA MET A 79 -4.62 -20.66 2.79
C MET A 79 -4.99 -20.99 4.24
N HIS A 80 -5.91 -20.24 4.87
CA HIS A 80 -6.27 -20.52 6.26
C HIS A 80 -6.90 -21.91 6.43
N ILE A 81 -7.74 -22.33 5.48
CA ILE A 81 -8.37 -23.66 5.46
C ILE A 81 -7.31 -24.74 5.31
N CYS A 82 -6.38 -24.56 4.37
CA CYS A 82 -5.29 -25.51 4.12
C CYS A 82 -4.39 -25.70 5.35
N TYR A 83 -3.98 -24.60 6.01
CA TYR A 83 -3.15 -24.66 7.21
C TYR A 83 -3.88 -25.32 8.37
N TYR A 84 -5.17 -25.02 8.53
CA TYR A 84 -5.97 -25.65 9.56
C TYR A 84 -6.06 -27.17 9.39
N HIS A 85 -6.30 -27.67 8.17
CA HIS A 85 -6.29 -29.11 7.89
C HIS A 85 -4.93 -29.78 8.06
N GLN A 86 -3.84 -29.02 8.01
CA GLN A 86 -2.48 -29.51 8.27
C GLN A 86 -2.12 -29.50 9.77
N GLY A 87 -3.01 -28.99 10.63
CA GLY A 87 -2.76 -28.85 12.06
C GLY A 87 -1.94 -27.60 12.44
N GLU A 88 -1.70 -26.70 11.50
CA GLU A 88 -0.96 -25.45 11.73
C GLU A 88 -1.91 -24.31 12.14
N LEU A 89 -2.39 -24.35 13.39
CA LEU A 89 -3.37 -23.38 13.91
C LEU A 89 -2.88 -21.93 13.77
N ALA A 90 -1.63 -21.65 14.14
CA ALA A 90 -1.07 -20.31 14.07
C ALA A 90 -1.09 -19.74 12.63
N MET A 91 -0.67 -20.52 11.65
CA MET A 91 -0.69 -20.11 10.24
C MET A 91 -2.11 -19.96 9.69
N ALA A 92 -3.06 -20.77 10.17
CA ALA A 92 -4.46 -20.64 9.84
C ALA A 92 -5.04 -19.31 10.37
N VAL A 93 -4.82 -19.01 11.65
CA VAL A 93 -5.27 -17.75 12.28
C VAL A 93 -4.66 -16.54 11.59
N GLN A 94 -3.34 -16.53 11.35
CA GLN A 94 -2.67 -15.44 10.65
C GLN A 94 -3.23 -15.24 9.24
N SER A 95 -3.52 -16.33 8.52
CA SER A 95 -4.08 -16.24 7.16
C SER A 95 -5.49 -15.67 7.19
N ALA A 96 -6.33 -16.18 8.10
CA ALA A 96 -7.69 -15.71 8.24
C ALA A 96 -7.73 -14.23 8.66
N TYR A 97 -6.89 -13.83 9.61
CA TYR A 97 -6.78 -12.45 10.06
C TYR A 97 -6.26 -11.52 8.95
N THR A 98 -5.27 -11.95 8.17
CA THR A 98 -4.77 -11.21 7.01
C THR A 98 -5.88 -10.94 5.98
N PHE A 99 -6.76 -11.92 5.73
CA PHE A 99 -7.92 -11.76 4.84
C PHE A 99 -8.98 -10.82 5.44
N LEU A 100 -9.29 -10.98 6.75
CA LEU A 100 -10.25 -10.14 7.47
C LEU A 100 -9.85 -8.65 7.42
N VAL A 101 -8.56 -8.32 7.60
CA VAL A 101 -8.08 -6.93 7.56
C VAL A 101 -8.41 -6.23 6.23
N ALA A 102 -8.41 -6.95 5.11
CA ALA A 102 -8.83 -6.40 3.81
C ALA A 102 -10.35 -6.47 3.59
N ASN A 103 -11.06 -7.35 4.29
CA ASN A 103 -12.49 -7.63 4.11
C ASN A 103 -13.20 -7.70 5.48
N PRO A 104 -13.33 -6.55 6.19
CA PRO A 104 -13.77 -6.53 7.59
C PRO A 104 -15.21 -6.99 7.80
N ASP A 105 -16.05 -6.95 6.76
CA ASP A 105 -17.47 -7.32 6.82
C ASP A 105 -17.75 -8.77 6.36
N ASP A 106 -16.72 -9.55 6.02
CA ASP A 106 -16.87 -10.92 5.54
C ASP A 106 -17.28 -11.86 6.69
N LYS A 107 -18.49 -12.41 6.59
CA LYS A 107 -19.07 -13.21 7.68
C LYS A 107 -18.40 -14.57 7.85
N ASP A 108 -17.94 -15.16 6.75
CA ASP A 108 -17.38 -16.51 6.75
C ASP A 108 -16.01 -16.51 7.45
N ILE A 109 -15.20 -15.48 7.21
CA ILE A 109 -13.91 -15.36 7.89
C ILE A 109 -14.05 -15.00 9.36
N ILE A 110 -15.01 -14.14 9.72
CA ILE A 110 -15.33 -13.82 11.11
C ILE A 110 -15.73 -15.10 11.86
N GLN A 111 -16.62 -15.90 11.26
CA GLN A 111 -17.03 -17.18 11.86
C GLN A 111 -15.84 -18.15 12.00
N SER A 112 -14.97 -18.21 10.99
CA SER A 112 -13.77 -19.06 11.03
C SER A 112 -12.80 -18.64 12.13
N LEU A 113 -12.56 -17.34 12.31
CA LEU A 113 -11.70 -16.81 13.37
C LEU A 113 -12.26 -17.09 14.76
N ASN A 114 -13.56 -16.85 14.98
CA ASN A 114 -14.21 -17.21 16.25
C ASN A 114 -14.05 -18.71 16.55
N TRP A 115 -14.20 -19.55 15.53
CA TRP A 115 -14.02 -20.99 15.66
C TRP A 115 -12.56 -21.38 15.99
N TYR A 116 -11.57 -20.64 15.48
CA TYR A 116 -10.16 -20.82 15.83
C TYR A 116 -9.84 -20.35 17.25
N MET A 117 -10.46 -19.25 17.72
CA MET A 117 -10.29 -18.71 19.06
C MET A 117 -10.73 -19.71 20.15
N ASP A 118 -11.70 -20.57 19.83
CA ASP A 118 -12.19 -21.64 20.72
C ASP A 118 -11.28 -22.89 20.73
N ARG A 119 -10.16 -22.93 19.99
CA ARG A 119 -9.28 -24.09 19.90
C ARG A 119 -8.20 -24.08 20.98
N ASP A 120 -7.89 -25.27 21.48
CA ASP A 120 -6.71 -25.48 22.31
C ASP A 120 -5.44 -25.03 21.57
N GLY A 121 -4.64 -24.20 22.23
CA GLY A 121 -3.41 -23.64 21.67
C GLY A 121 -3.58 -22.30 20.96
N TYR A 122 -4.79 -21.73 20.89
CA TYR A 122 -4.98 -20.35 20.45
C TYR A 122 -4.30 -19.33 21.39
N SER A 123 -3.78 -18.25 20.82
CA SER A 123 -3.28 -17.07 21.52
C SER A 123 -3.55 -15.83 20.68
N ASP A 124 -3.88 -14.70 21.32
CA ASP A 124 -4.09 -13.41 20.63
C ASP A 124 -2.85 -12.93 19.87
N GLU A 125 -1.65 -13.40 20.26
CA GLU A 125 -0.40 -13.15 19.54
C GLU A 125 -0.39 -13.74 18.12
N MET A 126 -1.32 -14.66 17.81
CA MET A 126 -1.47 -15.24 16.47
C MET A 126 -2.22 -14.31 15.50
N LEU A 127 -2.85 -13.22 15.97
CA LEU A 127 -3.57 -12.25 15.14
C LEU A 127 -2.60 -11.29 14.42
N ILE A 128 -1.83 -11.84 13.49
CA ILE A 128 -0.82 -11.12 12.72
C ILE A 128 -1.31 -10.95 11.28
N ASP A 129 -1.43 -9.70 10.84
CA ASP A 129 -1.58 -9.41 9.42
C ASP A 129 -0.24 -9.66 8.71
N MET A 130 -0.18 -10.75 7.96
CA MET A 130 1.00 -11.13 7.19
C MET A 130 1.31 -10.16 6.06
N GLU A 131 0.38 -9.30 5.64
CA GLU A 131 0.62 -8.28 4.62
C GLU A 131 0.69 -6.87 5.19
N ARG A 132 0.73 -6.74 6.53
CA ARG A 132 0.88 -5.44 7.20
C ARG A 132 2.06 -4.68 6.64
N LYS A 133 1.80 -3.42 6.27
CA LYS A 133 2.82 -2.51 5.77
C LYS A 133 3.49 -1.78 6.92
N ASP A 134 4.72 -1.33 6.69
CA ASP A 134 5.49 -0.64 7.71
C ASP A 134 4.83 0.67 8.20
N HIS A 135 4.17 1.42 7.31
CA HIS A 135 3.52 2.68 7.69
C HIS A 135 2.39 2.42 8.68
N GLU A 136 1.61 1.37 8.44
CA GLU A 136 0.52 0.92 9.29
C GLU A 136 1.02 0.50 10.67
N ALA A 137 2.10 -0.28 10.73
CA ALA A 137 2.73 -0.69 11.98
C ALA A 137 3.20 0.52 12.81
N LYS A 138 3.83 1.51 12.16
CA LYS A 138 4.27 2.75 12.80
C LYS A 138 3.10 3.61 13.28
N PHE A 139 2.01 3.69 12.52
CA PHE A 139 0.80 4.40 12.94
C PHE A 139 0.20 3.78 14.21
N MET A 140 0.06 2.45 14.24
CA MET A 140 -0.48 1.74 15.41
C MET A 140 0.41 1.93 16.65
N ASN A 141 1.73 1.80 16.50
CA ASN A 141 2.67 2.07 17.59
C ASN A 141 2.59 3.52 18.09
N GLY A 142 2.36 4.48 17.18
CA GLY A 142 2.16 5.89 17.54
C GLY A 142 0.87 6.10 18.34
N ALA A 143 -0.21 5.44 17.95
CA ALA A 143 -1.48 5.46 18.69
C ALA A 143 -1.35 4.80 20.07
N GLU A 144 -0.65 3.67 20.18
CA GLU A 144 -0.32 3.03 21.46
C GLU A 144 0.48 3.98 22.35
N ALA A 145 1.55 4.58 21.83
CA ALA A 145 2.36 5.54 22.58
C ALA A 145 1.58 6.80 23.01
N TYR A 146 0.60 7.23 22.20
CA TYR A 146 -0.32 8.30 22.55
C TYR A 146 -1.17 7.92 23.78
N ASP A 147 -1.73 6.71 23.79
CA ASP A 147 -2.56 6.19 24.88
C ASP A 147 -1.74 5.97 26.16
N GLU A 148 -0.49 5.51 26.02
CA GLU A 148 0.49 5.36 27.11
C GLU A 148 1.07 6.70 27.59
N GLN A 149 0.79 7.81 26.90
CA GLN A 149 1.34 9.14 27.16
C GLN A 149 2.87 9.21 27.04
N ASP A 150 3.50 8.30 26.29
CA ASP A 150 4.90 8.42 25.88
C ASP A 150 5.00 9.37 24.69
N TRP A 151 5.05 10.67 24.97
CA TRP A 151 5.04 11.70 23.94
C TRP A 151 6.30 11.69 23.06
N GLY A 152 7.43 11.20 23.58
CA GLY A 152 8.67 11.09 22.82
C GLY A 152 8.56 10.00 21.75
N ARG A 153 8.09 8.80 22.16
CA ARG A 153 7.80 7.70 21.25
C ARG A 153 6.65 8.06 20.30
N CYS A 154 5.59 8.73 20.77
CA CYS A 154 4.48 9.17 19.93
C CYS A 154 4.94 10.01 18.75
N VAL A 155 5.74 11.06 19.00
CA VAL A 155 6.28 11.92 17.93
C VAL A 155 7.09 11.09 16.93
N HIS A 156 8.03 10.27 17.42
CA HIS A 156 8.90 9.48 16.56
C HIS A 156 8.13 8.48 15.67
N GLU A 157 7.19 7.74 16.26
CA GLU A 157 6.42 6.72 15.54
C GLU A 157 5.49 7.36 14.50
N PHE A 158 4.81 8.48 14.80
CA PHE A 158 3.95 9.16 13.83
C PHE A 158 4.75 9.88 12.72
N GLU A 159 5.90 10.49 13.02
CA GLU A 159 6.77 11.07 11.98
C GLU A 159 7.25 9.98 11.01
N THR A 160 7.69 8.85 11.56
CA THR A 160 8.12 7.70 10.76
C THR A 160 6.96 7.11 9.97
N SER A 161 5.77 7.01 10.58
CA SER A 161 4.55 6.56 9.90
C SER A 161 4.20 7.45 8.72
N LEU A 162 4.30 8.76 8.87
CA LEU A 162 4.00 9.74 7.82
C LEU A 162 4.98 9.60 6.65
N GLU A 163 6.28 9.55 6.92
CA GLU A 163 7.32 9.35 5.90
C GLU A 163 7.04 8.07 5.11
N LYS A 164 6.82 6.95 5.81
CA LYS A 164 6.55 5.66 5.18
C LYS A 164 5.23 5.67 4.40
N SER A 165 4.19 6.37 4.88
CA SER A 165 2.92 6.52 4.17
C SER A 165 3.10 7.23 2.84
N LEU A 166 3.90 8.31 2.80
CA LEU A 166 4.20 9.04 1.56
C LEU A 166 4.99 8.19 0.56
N ILE A 167 5.96 7.39 1.05
CA ILE A 167 6.69 6.42 0.20
C ILE A 167 5.73 5.37 -0.37
N GLN A 168 4.77 4.87 0.42
CA GLN A 168 3.77 3.92 -0.05
C GLN A 168 2.77 4.55 -1.04
N ASP A 169 2.42 5.82 -0.88
CA ASP A 169 1.57 6.56 -1.83
C ASP A 169 2.28 6.70 -3.19
N GLU A 170 3.56 7.11 -3.18
CA GLU A 170 4.38 7.18 -4.40
C GLU A 170 4.46 5.81 -5.08
N LYS A 171 4.73 4.74 -4.31
CA LYS A 171 4.76 3.37 -4.82
C LYS A 171 3.43 2.97 -5.45
N CYS A 172 2.32 3.28 -4.79
CA CYS A 172 0.97 2.98 -5.28
C CYS A 172 0.69 3.66 -6.63
N ARG A 173 1.00 4.96 -6.75
CA ARG A 173 0.79 5.73 -7.99
C ARG A 173 1.62 5.18 -9.17
N ILE A 174 2.86 4.80 -8.90
CA ILE A 174 3.72 4.18 -9.93
C ILE A 174 3.11 2.84 -10.40
N LEU A 175 2.60 2.03 -9.47
CA LEU A 175 1.94 0.76 -9.80
C LEU A 175 0.60 0.94 -10.54
N CYS A 176 -0.10 2.07 -10.36
CA CYS A 176 -1.35 2.36 -11.07
C CYS A 176 -1.17 2.48 -12.58
N GLN A 177 0.00 2.92 -13.04
CA GLN A 177 0.30 3.07 -14.48
C GLN A 177 0.31 1.74 -15.26
N ASP A 178 0.35 0.60 -14.57
CA ASP A 178 0.27 -0.75 -15.16
C ASP A 178 -1.13 -1.37 -15.07
N LYS A 179 -2.08 -0.70 -14.42
CA LYS A 179 -3.43 -1.21 -14.21
C LYS A 179 -4.38 -0.70 -15.29
N ILE A 180 -4.14 -1.14 -16.52
CA ILE A 180 -5.03 -0.87 -17.64
C ILE A 180 -6.15 -1.91 -17.67
N ASP A 181 -7.39 -1.44 -17.59
CA ASP A 181 -8.56 -2.27 -17.81
C ASP A 181 -8.70 -2.55 -19.32
N TRP A 182 -8.31 -3.75 -19.73
CA TRP A 182 -8.37 -4.19 -21.12
C TRP A 182 -9.80 -4.38 -21.64
N SER A 183 -10.81 -4.43 -20.77
CA SER A 183 -12.21 -4.47 -21.21
C SER A 183 -12.60 -3.26 -22.05
N VAL A 184 -11.91 -2.13 -21.86
CA VAL A 184 -12.18 -0.89 -22.61
C VAL A 184 -11.66 -0.94 -24.06
N VAL A 185 -10.81 -1.93 -24.39
CA VAL A 185 -10.30 -2.12 -25.75
C VAL A 185 -11.31 -2.86 -26.64
N ASP A 186 -12.32 -3.50 -26.04
CA ASP A 186 -13.35 -4.20 -26.79
C ASP A 186 -14.40 -3.23 -27.35
N GLY A 187 -14.60 -3.26 -28.66
CA GLY A 187 -15.67 -2.51 -29.33
C GLY A 187 -15.41 -1.04 -29.69
N ASN A 188 -14.23 -0.47 -29.39
CA ASN A 188 -13.90 0.92 -29.80
C ASN A 188 -12.67 0.99 -30.71
N PRO A 189 -12.83 1.34 -32.00
CA PRO A 189 -11.71 1.44 -32.94
C PRO A 189 -10.94 2.76 -32.85
N GLU A 190 -11.46 3.78 -32.13
CA GLU A 190 -10.89 5.12 -32.10
C GLU A 190 -9.78 5.25 -31.04
N LEU A 191 -8.56 5.53 -31.49
CA LEU A 191 -7.36 5.58 -30.65
C LEU A 191 -7.49 6.58 -29.49
N GLU A 192 -8.06 7.76 -29.73
CA GLU A 192 -8.19 8.80 -28.68
C GLU A 192 -9.16 8.37 -27.57
N ILE A 193 -10.23 7.62 -27.93
CA ILE A 193 -11.18 7.10 -26.94
C ILE A 193 -10.50 6.04 -26.08
N LEU A 194 -9.74 5.14 -26.70
CA LEU A 194 -8.96 4.12 -25.98
C LEU A 194 -7.97 4.78 -25.01
N LEU A 195 -7.18 5.75 -25.48
CA LEU A 195 -6.20 6.45 -24.64
C LEU A 195 -6.85 7.22 -23.48
N ALA A 196 -7.97 7.90 -23.72
CA ALA A 196 -8.70 8.62 -22.68
C ALA A 196 -9.23 7.68 -21.59
N SER A 197 -9.79 6.53 -21.99
CA SER A 197 -10.29 5.54 -21.05
C SER A 197 -9.18 4.88 -20.23
N MET A 198 -8.07 4.50 -20.87
CA MET A 198 -6.91 3.94 -20.18
C MET A 198 -6.34 4.93 -19.15
N ARG A 199 -6.17 6.20 -19.55
CA ARG A 199 -5.73 7.27 -18.64
C ARG A 199 -6.69 7.50 -17.48
N SER A 200 -7.99 7.46 -17.73
CA SER A 200 -9.00 7.61 -16.69
C SER A 200 -8.92 6.49 -15.64
N SER A 201 -8.65 5.25 -16.07
CA SER A 201 -8.39 4.13 -15.15
C SER A 201 -7.17 4.40 -14.25
N VAL A 202 -6.06 4.86 -14.84
CA VAL A 202 -4.83 5.20 -14.09
C VAL A 202 -5.10 6.34 -13.10
N ILE A 203 -5.73 7.43 -13.53
CA ILE A 203 -6.03 8.59 -12.65
C ILE A 203 -6.95 8.18 -11.50
N ARG A 204 -7.97 7.35 -11.74
CA ARG A 204 -8.85 6.83 -10.69
C ARG A 204 -8.07 6.00 -9.67
N CYS A 205 -7.13 5.18 -10.13
CA CYS A 205 -6.24 4.42 -9.25
C CYS A 205 -5.36 5.36 -8.42
N ASP A 206 -4.72 6.36 -9.04
CA ASP A 206 -3.85 7.33 -8.38
C ASP A 206 -4.59 8.13 -7.30
N HIS A 207 -5.82 8.57 -7.59
CA HIS A 207 -6.64 9.31 -6.64
C HIS A 207 -7.03 8.46 -5.43
N ASN A 208 -7.11 7.14 -5.58
CA ASN A 208 -7.52 6.23 -4.51
C ASN A 208 -6.35 5.70 -3.67
N CYS A 209 -5.10 6.05 -3.97
CA CYS A 209 -3.92 5.52 -3.26
C CYS A 209 -3.91 5.87 -1.77
N LEU A 210 -4.04 7.15 -1.43
CA LEU A 210 -4.12 7.58 -0.02
C LEU A 210 -5.33 6.98 0.70
N TYR A 211 -6.50 6.90 0.03
CA TYR A 211 -7.69 6.26 0.60
C TYR A 211 -7.42 4.80 0.98
N LYS A 212 -6.78 4.03 0.08
CA LYS A 212 -6.38 2.63 0.36
C LYS A 212 -5.40 2.54 1.54
N LEU A 213 -4.44 3.45 1.62
CA LEU A 213 -3.47 3.49 2.73
C LEU A 213 -4.09 3.92 4.07
N SER A 214 -5.28 4.55 4.02
CA SER A 214 -6.05 4.96 5.21
C SER A 214 -6.78 3.81 5.88
N ASN A 215 -6.77 2.61 5.30
CA ASN A 215 -7.23 1.42 6.01
C ASN A 215 -6.07 0.89 6.86
N ILE A 216 -6.19 1.01 8.18
CA ILE A 216 -5.19 0.62 9.16
C ILE A 216 -5.81 -0.50 10.01
N ASN A 217 -5.25 -1.70 9.90
CA ASN A 217 -5.69 -2.91 10.61
C ASN A 217 -7.20 -3.18 10.45
N GLY A 218 -7.76 -2.93 9.25
CA GLY A 218 -9.17 -3.15 8.94
C GLY A 218 -10.08 -1.97 9.28
N HIS A 219 -9.53 -0.89 9.84
CA HIS A 219 -10.28 0.31 10.19
C HIS A 219 -9.92 1.49 9.29
N TYR A 220 -10.95 2.12 8.73
CA TYR A 220 -10.78 3.32 7.93
C TYR A 220 -10.60 4.55 8.83
N VAL A 221 -9.40 5.15 8.80
CA VAL A 221 -9.07 6.32 9.64
C VAL A 221 -9.48 7.67 9.04
N GLY A 222 -10.15 7.68 7.88
CA GLY A 222 -10.53 8.92 7.19
C GLY A 222 -9.41 9.48 6.32
N ASN A 223 -9.15 10.78 6.44
CA ASN A 223 -8.03 11.41 5.74
C ASN A 223 -6.72 11.10 6.47
N LEU A 224 -5.96 10.14 5.94
CA LEU A 224 -4.72 9.68 6.56
C LEU A 224 -3.74 10.81 6.89
N LEU A 225 -3.56 11.78 5.99
CA LEU A 225 -2.61 12.88 6.24
C LEU A 225 -3.11 13.79 7.36
N ALA A 226 -4.40 14.13 7.36
CA ALA A 226 -5.00 14.92 8.43
C ALA A 226 -4.87 14.21 9.78
N ALA A 227 -5.18 12.90 9.83
CA ALA A 227 -5.03 12.10 11.04
C ALA A 227 -3.60 12.13 11.59
N HIS A 228 -2.58 11.96 10.73
CA HIS A 228 -1.18 12.09 11.15
C HIS A 228 -0.88 13.46 11.76
N PHE A 229 -1.30 14.55 11.12
CA PHE A 229 -1.03 15.90 11.62
C PHE A 229 -1.80 16.23 12.91
N GLU A 230 -3.00 15.68 13.10
CA GLU A 230 -3.75 15.81 14.35
C GLU A 230 -3.00 15.16 15.52
N TYR A 231 -2.56 13.91 15.37
CA TYR A 231 -1.76 13.22 16.38
C TYR A 231 -0.41 13.92 16.64
N LEU A 232 0.31 14.28 15.57
CA LEU A 232 1.60 14.96 15.67
C LEU A 232 1.48 16.29 16.40
N HIS A 233 0.49 17.12 16.04
CA HIS A 233 0.26 18.41 16.70
C HIS A 233 0.12 18.23 18.21
N TYR A 234 -0.72 17.29 18.64
CA TYR A 234 -0.94 17.04 20.07
C TYR A 234 0.31 16.47 20.76
N CYS A 235 0.97 15.48 20.16
CA CYS A 235 2.15 14.86 20.75
C CYS A 235 3.33 15.83 20.87
N HIS A 236 3.56 16.70 19.87
CA HIS A 236 4.55 17.77 19.98
C HIS A 236 4.22 18.77 21.10
N PHE A 237 2.94 19.17 21.22
CA PHE A 237 2.51 20.09 22.26
C PHE A 237 2.79 19.51 23.67
N LYS A 238 2.40 18.26 23.92
CA LYS A 238 2.62 17.58 25.20
C LYS A 238 4.10 17.31 25.48
N CYS A 239 4.86 16.89 24.47
CA CYS A 239 6.30 16.66 24.60
C CYS A 239 7.04 17.93 25.02
N LYS A 240 6.74 19.07 24.36
CA LYS A 240 7.34 20.38 24.73
C LYS A 240 6.91 20.83 26.13
N PHE A 241 5.63 20.67 26.46
CA PHE A 241 5.09 21.07 27.75
C PHE A 241 5.76 20.34 28.93
N LEU A 242 6.05 19.04 28.80
CA LEU A 242 6.76 18.29 29.83
C LEU A 242 8.23 18.71 29.93
N ARG A 243 8.92 18.94 28.80
CA ARG A 243 10.30 19.45 28.81
C ARG A 243 10.42 20.80 29.53
N THR A 244 9.44 21.68 29.37
CA THR A 244 9.39 22.96 30.09
C THR A 244 9.05 22.81 31.58
N ARG A 245 8.35 21.75 31.99
CA ARG A 245 8.05 21.45 33.39
C ARG A 245 9.23 20.80 34.12
N ASP A 246 10.01 19.99 33.42
CA ASP A 246 11.21 19.31 33.94
C ASP A 246 12.47 20.23 33.92
N GLY A 247 12.27 21.55 33.88
CA GLY A 247 13.34 22.55 34.09
C GLY A 247 14.23 22.85 32.89
N HIS A 248 13.88 22.42 31.67
CA HIS A 248 14.57 22.89 30.47
C HIS A 248 13.78 24.05 29.84
N GLU A 249 14.14 25.28 30.22
CA GLU A 249 13.77 26.49 29.49
C GLU A 249 14.22 26.35 28.03
N VAL A 250 13.26 26.34 27.11
CA VAL A 250 13.56 26.59 25.71
C VAL A 250 12.93 27.92 25.34
N SER A 251 13.79 28.91 25.21
CA SER A 251 13.52 30.24 24.68
C SER A 251 12.73 30.12 23.38
N VAL A 252 11.55 30.73 23.34
CA VAL A 252 10.77 30.88 22.12
C VAL A 252 11.41 32.02 21.32
N GLU A 253 12.14 31.71 20.27
CA GLU A 253 12.33 32.66 19.16
C GLU A 253 11.29 32.35 18.08
N ILE A 254 10.48 33.38 17.79
CA ILE A 254 9.40 33.42 16.81
C ILE A 254 9.99 33.60 15.41
#